data_AF-A0A6B3ELK2-F1
#
_entry.id   AF-A0A6B3ELK2-F1
#
_cell.length_a   1.000
_cell.length_b   1.000
_cell.length_c   1.000
_cell.angle_alpha   90.00
_cell.angle_beta   90.00
_cell.angle_gamma   90.00
#
_symmetry.space_group_name_H-M   'P 1'
#
loop_
_entity.id
_entity.type
_entity.pdbx_description
1 polymer ?
#
loop_
_entity_poly.entity_id
_entity_poly.type
_entity_poly.pdbx_seq_one_letter_code
_entity_poly.pdbx_strand_id
1 'polypeptide(L)'
;LFGRDGAWGTWVHRWTAEEARHGIVMRDYLLASRAVDPDALERFRMEHMSAGFESDNRHSMLHSIAYVAFQELATRVSHRNTGHQSGDPVCDRMLARIATDENLHMVFYRNLLRASLDLAPDLALSAIRDVVVDFRMPGHGIPNFGRAAAQMAIGE
;
A
#
# COMPACT_ATOMS: atom_id res chain seq x y z
N LEU A 1 3.10 -15.66 -7.37
CA LEU A 1 3.92 -15.63 -6.14
C LEU A 1 3.23 -16.38 -5.01
N PHE A 2 1.93 -16.11 -4.77
CA PHE A 2 1.08 -16.94 -3.94
C PHE A 2 0.22 -17.86 -4.83
N GLY A 3 0.08 -19.12 -4.45
CA GLY A 3 -0.84 -20.04 -5.12
C GLY A 3 -2.30 -19.63 -4.90
N ARG A 4 -3.22 -20.16 -5.71
CA ARG A 4 -4.67 -19.90 -5.59
C ARG A 4 -5.35 -20.67 -4.46
N ASP A 5 -4.68 -21.70 -3.94
CA ASP A 5 -5.25 -22.64 -2.98
C ASP A 5 -4.56 -22.57 -1.61
N GLY A 6 -5.18 -23.21 -0.61
CA GLY A 6 -4.65 -23.33 0.74
C GLY A 6 -4.59 -22.01 1.51
N ALA A 7 -3.71 -21.93 2.51
CA ALA A 7 -3.56 -20.75 3.37
C ALA A 7 -3.17 -19.50 2.58
N TRP A 8 -2.29 -19.65 1.58
CA TRP A 8 -1.86 -18.55 0.72
C TRP A 8 -2.99 -18.02 -0.17
N GLY A 9 -3.75 -18.91 -0.82
CA GLY A 9 -4.91 -18.50 -1.60
C GLY A 9 -5.98 -17.80 -0.74
N THR A 10 -6.24 -18.36 0.44
CA THR A 10 -7.19 -17.76 1.41
C THR A 10 -6.75 -16.36 1.81
N TRP A 11 -5.47 -16.17 2.16
CA TRP A 11 -4.93 -14.87 2.54
C TRP A 11 -5.01 -13.87 1.40
N VAL A 12 -4.51 -14.21 0.21
CA VAL A 12 -4.48 -13.27 -0.92
C VAL A 12 -5.88 -12.84 -1.33
N HIS A 13 -6.83 -13.77 -1.41
CA HIS A 13 -8.22 -13.41 -1.71
C HIS A 13 -8.81 -12.47 -0.66
N ARG A 14 -8.53 -12.72 0.63
CA ARG A 14 -9.04 -11.87 1.71
C ARG A 14 -8.40 -10.49 1.72
N TRP A 15 -7.07 -10.42 1.69
CA TRP A 15 -6.31 -9.18 1.64
C TRP A 15 -6.73 -8.32 0.44
N THR A 16 -6.79 -8.90 -0.77
CA THR A 16 -7.24 -8.17 -1.97
C THR A 16 -8.68 -7.65 -1.84
N ALA A 17 -9.58 -8.42 -1.23
CA ALA A 17 -10.95 -7.96 -0.98
C ALA A 17 -11.02 -6.83 0.06
N GLU A 18 -10.14 -6.85 1.07
CA GLU A 18 -10.05 -5.77 2.06
C GLU A 18 -9.49 -4.48 1.44
N GLU A 19 -8.38 -4.59 0.70
CA GLU A 19 -7.72 -3.50 -0.04
C GLU A 19 -8.66 -2.82 -1.05
N ALA A 20 -9.48 -3.60 -1.76
CA ALA A 20 -10.44 -3.06 -2.72
C ALA A 20 -11.40 -2.04 -2.06
N ARG A 21 -11.77 -2.26 -0.79
CA ARG A 21 -12.67 -1.34 -0.06
C ARG A 21 -12.02 0.00 0.21
N HIS A 22 -10.70 0.06 0.40
CA HIS A 22 -9.98 1.31 0.66
C HIS A 22 -10.07 2.23 -0.56
N GLY A 23 -9.79 1.70 -1.74
CA GLY A 23 -9.89 2.46 -3.00
C GLY A 23 -11.32 2.89 -3.33
N ILE A 24 -12.33 2.10 -2.96
CA ILE A 24 -13.75 2.43 -3.14
C ILE A 24 -14.13 3.60 -2.22
N VAL A 25 -13.88 3.48 -0.91
CA VAL A 25 -14.34 4.49 0.06
C VAL A 25 -13.64 5.83 -0.15
N MET A 26 -12.35 5.84 -0.49
CA MET A 26 -11.62 7.07 -0.80
C MET A 26 -12.18 7.75 -2.05
N ARG A 27 -12.46 6.99 -3.12
CA ARG A 27 -13.09 7.52 -4.34
C ARG A 27 -14.47 8.11 -4.03
N ASP A 28 -15.31 7.37 -3.33
CA ASP A 28 -16.68 7.80 -3.04
C ASP A 28 -16.68 9.05 -2.15
N TYR A 29 -15.77 9.14 -1.18
CA TYR A 29 -15.56 10.37 -0.40
C TYR A 29 -15.19 11.56 -1.28
N LEU A 30 -14.20 11.41 -2.17
CA LEU A 30 -13.75 12.49 -3.06
C LEU A 30 -14.87 12.99 -3.98
N LEU A 31 -15.69 12.07 -4.50
CA LEU A 31 -16.83 12.40 -5.35
C LEU A 31 -17.99 13.04 -4.57
N ALA A 32 -18.35 12.49 -3.42
CA ALA A 32 -19.47 12.97 -2.60
C ALA A 32 -19.18 14.35 -1.99
N SER A 33 -17.95 14.58 -1.54
CA SER A 33 -17.48 15.88 -1.01
C SER A 33 -17.19 16.90 -2.10
N ARG A 34 -17.08 16.48 -3.36
CA ARG A 34 -16.60 17.29 -4.49
C ARG A 34 -15.22 17.90 -4.23
N ALA A 35 -14.36 17.19 -3.51
CA ALA A 35 -13.02 17.65 -3.16
C ALA A 35 -12.07 17.72 -4.37
N VAL A 36 -12.43 17.09 -5.49
CA VAL A 36 -11.65 17.06 -6.74
C VAL A 36 -12.56 17.10 -7.97
N ASP A 37 -11.98 17.41 -9.13
CA ASP A 37 -12.66 17.24 -10.42
C ASP A 37 -12.90 15.74 -10.69
N PRO A 38 -14.17 15.29 -10.80
CA PRO A 38 -14.51 13.89 -11.00
C PRO A 38 -13.99 13.35 -12.35
N ASP A 39 -13.98 14.17 -13.39
CA ASP A 39 -13.53 13.73 -14.72
C ASP A 39 -12.02 13.53 -14.73
N ALA A 40 -11.27 14.42 -14.08
CA ALA A 40 -9.83 14.28 -13.93
C ALA A 40 -9.47 13.05 -13.08
N LEU A 41 -10.20 12.81 -11.98
CA LEU A 41 -10.00 11.65 -11.12
C LEU A 41 -10.18 10.33 -11.89
N GLU A 42 -11.27 10.18 -12.64
CA GLU A 42 -11.54 8.93 -13.36
C GLU A 42 -10.60 8.72 -14.55
N ARG A 43 -10.23 9.78 -15.28
CA ARG A 43 -9.21 9.69 -16.34
C ARG A 43 -7.88 9.18 -15.78
N PHE A 44 -7.45 9.74 -14.64
CA PHE A 44 -6.22 9.35 -13.98
C PHE A 44 -6.25 7.90 -13.49
N ARG A 45 -7.38 7.46 -12.92
CA ARG A 45 -7.58 6.05 -12.53
C ARG A 45 -7.50 5.12 -13.74
N MET A 46 -8.15 5.47 -14.85
CA MET A 46 -8.11 4.68 -16.08
C MET A 46 -6.69 4.56 -16.65
N GLU A 47 -5.93 5.67 -16.66
CA GLU A 47 -4.52 5.67 -17.09
C GLU A 47 -3.67 4.75 -16.20
N HIS A 48 -3.74 4.92 -14.87
CA HIS A 48 -2.96 4.12 -13.94
C HIS A 48 -3.28 2.62 -14.02
N MET A 49 -4.56 2.27 -14.08
CA MET A 49 -4.98 0.86 -14.17
C MET A 49 -4.64 0.22 -15.51
N SER A 50 -4.66 0.99 -16.61
CA SER A 50 -4.31 0.48 -17.94
C SER A 50 -2.80 0.30 -18.13
N ALA A 51 -1.98 1.11 -17.45
CA ALA A 51 -0.53 0.94 -17.44
C ALA A 51 -0.09 -0.35 -16.73
N GLY A 52 -0.90 -0.82 -15.77
CA GLY A 52 -0.61 -1.99 -14.96
C GLY A 52 0.50 -1.76 -13.93
N PHE A 53 0.84 -2.82 -13.21
CA PHE A 53 1.90 -2.80 -12.20
C PHE A 53 2.68 -4.10 -12.25
N GLU A 54 4.01 -3.99 -12.26
CA GLU A 54 4.92 -5.10 -12.08
C GLU A 54 5.78 -4.86 -10.85
N SER A 55 5.77 -5.81 -9.91
CA SER A 55 6.60 -5.71 -8.71
C SER A 55 8.05 -6.07 -9.04
N ASP A 56 8.99 -5.20 -8.68
CA ASP A 56 10.44 -5.46 -8.73
C ASP A 56 10.84 -6.71 -7.93
N ASN A 57 10.04 -7.05 -6.91
CA ASN A 57 10.30 -8.14 -5.99
C ASN A 57 9.67 -9.48 -6.41
N ARG A 58 9.05 -9.57 -7.61
CA ARG A 58 8.35 -10.78 -8.08
C ARG A 58 9.25 -12.01 -8.23
N HIS A 59 10.56 -11.80 -8.29
CA HIS A 59 11.57 -12.83 -8.46
C HIS A 59 11.80 -13.66 -7.17
N SER A 60 11.39 -13.17 -6.00
CA SER A 60 11.64 -13.81 -4.71
C SER A 60 10.48 -13.64 -3.73
N MET A 61 10.05 -14.75 -3.12
CA MET A 61 8.99 -14.73 -2.12
C MET A 61 9.39 -13.95 -0.87
N LEU A 62 10.64 -14.11 -0.41
CA LEU A 62 11.14 -13.37 0.75
C LEU A 62 11.20 -11.87 0.49
N HIS A 63 11.64 -11.45 -0.70
CA HIS A 63 11.64 -10.03 -1.07
C HIS A 63 10.22 -9.48 -1.18
N SER A 64 9.29 -10.25 -1.75
CA SER A 64 7.89 -9.82 -1.83
C SER A 64 7.26 -9.67 -0.44
N ILE A 65 7.48 -10.63 0.47
CA ILE A 65 6.99 -10.54 1.86
C ILE A 65 7.63 -9.35 2.59
N ALA A 66 8.94 -9.15 2.42
CA ALA A 66 9.65 -8.00 2.99
C ALA A 66 9.07 -6.69 2.46
N TYR A 67 8.90 -6.57 1.14
CA TYR A 67 8.36 -5.40 0.49
C TYR A 67 6.98 -5.03 1.01
N VAL A 68 6.05 -5.98 1.05
CA VAL A 68 4.69 -5.70 1.51
C VAL A 68 4.71 -5.36 3.01
N ALA A 69 5.54 -5.99 3.85
CA ALA A 69 5.64 -5.61 5.26
C ALA A 69 6.02 -4.13 5.47
N PHE A 70 6.97 -3.61 4.69
CA PHE A 70 7.36 -2.19 4.75
C PHE A 70 6.35 -1.27 4.07
N GLN A 71 5.75 -1.73 2.96
CA GLN A 71 4.78 -0.93 2.23
C GLN A 71 3.49 -0.71 3.03
N GLU A 72 2.98 -1.73 3.73
CA GLU A 72 1.82 -1.65 4.65
C GLU A 72 2.11 -0.72 5.84
N LEU A 73 3.35 -0.70 6.33
CA LEU A 73 3.77 0.27 7.35
C LEU A 73 3.75 1.71 6.79
N ALA A 74 4.24 1.90 5.57
CA ALA A 74 4.31 3.21 4.92
C ALA A 74 2.90 3.76 4.64
N THR A 75 1.99 2.94 4.09
CA THR A 75 0.59 3.32 3.86
C THR A 75 -0.15 3.60 5.15
N ARG A 76 0.04 2.81 6.21
CA ARG A 76 -0.53 3.13 7.53
C ARG A 76 -0.15 4.53 8.00
N VAL A 77 1.13 4.90 7.89
CA VAL A 77 1.62 6.23 8.29
C VAL A 77 1.01 7.30 7.37
N SER A 78 1.00 7.07 6.06
CA SER A 78 0.42 8.00 5.09
C SER A 78 -1.06 8.26 5.36
N HIS A 79 -1.89 7.22 5.50
CA HIS A 79 -3.32 7.36 5.77
C HIS A 79 -3.59 8.13 7.06
N ARG A 80 -2.88 7.81 8.14
CA ARG A 80 -3.03 8.50 9.43
C ARG A 80 -2.68 9.98 9.33
N ASN A 81 -1.58 10.31 8.65
CA ASN A 81 -1.16 11.70 8.48
C ASN A 81 -2.11 12.47 7.57
N THR A 82 -2.52 11.90 6.45
CA THR A 82 -3.48 12.53 5.53
C THR A 82 -4.83 12.76 6.21
N GLY A 83 -5.32 11.81 7.00
CA GLY A 83 -6.54 11.98 7.80
C GLY A 83 -6.44 13.19 8.72
N HIS A 84 -5.38 13.26 9.52
CA HIS A 84 -5.15 14.34 10.46
C HIS A 84 -5.02 15.71 9.78
N GLN A 85 -4.28 15.77 8.67
CA GLN A 85 -4.02 17.01 7.94
C GLN A 85 -5.18 17.47 7.06
N SER A 86 -6.18 16.61 6.81
CA SER A 86 -7.32 16.94 5.95
C SER A 86 -8.20 18.07 6.48
N GLY A 87 -8.22 18.28 7.81
CA GLY A 87 -9.15 19.21 8.46
C GLY A 87 -10.63 18.77 8.41
N ASP A 88 -10.95 17.62 7.81
CA ASP A 88 -12.30 17.06 7.75
C ASP A 88 -12.45 15.86 8.71
N PRO A 89 -13.32 15.95 9.74
CA PRO A 89 -13.58 14.84 10.65
C PRO A 89 -14.09 13.55 9.98
N VAL A 90 -14.76 13.64 8.83
CA VAL A 90 -15.20 12.46 8.06
C VAL A 90 -14.01 11.79 7.41
N CYS A 91 -13.14 12.56 6.74
CA CYS A 91 -11.92 12.08 6.13
C CYS A 91 -10.98 11.45 7.17
N ASP A 92 -10.75 12.13 8.30
CA ASP A 92 -9.91 11.63 9.39
C ASP A 92 -10.39 10.27 9.91
N ARG A 93 -11.68 10.14 10.23
CA ARG A 93 -12.26 8.85 10.68
C ARG A 93 -12.18 7.76 9.61
N MET A 94 -12.38 8.11 8.34
CA MET A 94 -12.30 7.17 7.22
C MET A 94 -10.87 6.63 7.08
N LEU A 95 -9.88 7.52 6.99
CA LEU A 95 -8.49 7.14 6.80
C LEU A 95 -7.90 6.47 8.04
N ALA A 96 -8.37 6.79 9.25
CA ALA A 96 -8.02 6.06 10.47
C ALA A 96 -8.48 4.59 10.45
N ARG A 97 -9.63 4.28 9.83
CA ARG A 97 -10.08 2.90 9.62
C ARG A 97 -9.21 2.16 8.62
N ILE A 98 -8.89 2.81 7.49
CA ILE A 98 -7.97 2.23 6.50
C ILE A 98 -6.60 1.95 7.17
N ALA A 99 -6.04 2.92 7.89
CA ALA A 99 -4.78 2.73 8.63
C ALA A 99 -4.84 1.59 9.67
N THR A 100 -6.03 1.25 10.17
CA THR A 100 -6.21 0.10 11.07
C THR A 100 -6.08 -1.22 10.31
N ASP A 101 -6.69 -1.34 9.12
CA ASP A 101 -6.54 -2.50 8.24
C ASP A 101 -5.06 -2.70 7.85
N GLU A 102 -4.40 -1.63 7.39
CA GLU A 102 -2.98 -1.61 7.00
C GLU A 102 -2.06 -2.05 8.16
N ASN A 103 -2.42 -1.70 9.40
CA ASN A 103 -1.69 -2.18 10.57
C ASN A 103 -1.85 -3.69 10.79
N LEU A 104 -3.03 -4.25 10.56
CA LEU A 104 -3.28 -5.69 10.68
C LEU A 104 -2.54 -6.45 9.58
N HIS A 105 -2.55 -5.94 8.35
CA HIS A 105 -1.81 -6.49 7.23
C HIS A 105 -0.30 -6.43 7.45
N MET A 106 0.22 -5.28 7.90
CA MET A 106 1.63 -5.15 8.32
C MET A 106 2.00 -6.18 9.39
N VAL A 107 1.17 -6.36 10.43
CA VAL A 107 1.42 -7.35 11.48
C VAL A 107 1.46 -8.77 10.92
N PHE A 108 0.60 -9.10 9.96
CA PHE A 108 0.61 -10.39 9.27
C PHE A 108 1.94 -10.61 8.55
N TYR A 109 2.35 -9.70 7.66
CA TYR A 109 3.61 -9.85 6.91
C TYR A 109 4.85 -9.79 7.80
N ARG A 110 4.85 -8.96 8.86
CA ARG A 110 5.91 -8.94 9.87
C ARG A 110 6.05 -10.27 10.59
N ASN A 111 4.94 -10.94 10.92
CA ASN A 111 4.99 -12.26 11.55
C ASN A 111 5.58 -13.32 10.59
N LEU A 112 5.29 -13.22 9.29
CA LEU A 112 5.92 -14.07 8.26
C LEU A 112 7.42 -13.81 8.16
N LEU A 113 7.85 -12.55 8.19
CA LEU A 113 9.27 -12.19 8.23
C LEU A 113 9.98 -12.73 9.47
N ARG A 114 9.35 -12.63 10.64
CA ARG A 114 9.90 -13.21 11.87
C ARG A 114 10.12 -14.72 11.72
N ALA A 115 9.10 -15.46 11.28
CA ALA A 115 9.24 -16.88 11.03
C ALA A 115 10.30 -17.20 9.96
N SER A 116 10.45 -16.34 8.96
CA SER A 116 11.49 -16.47 7.93
C SER A 116 12.90 -16.26 8.50
N LEU A 117 13.07 -15.32 9.43
CA LEU A 117 14.34 -15.12 10.16
C LEU A 117 14.68 -16.32 11.03
N ASP A 118 13.69 -16.96 11.66
CA ASP A 118 13.90 -18.17 12.47
C ASP A 118 14.31 -19.37 11.59
N LEU A 119 13.75 -19.49 10.39
CA LEU A 119 13.97 -20.62 9.47
C LEU A 119 15.20 -20.46 8.57
N ALA A 120 15.45 -19.26 8.07
CA ALA A 120 16.46 -18.95 7.06
C ALA A 120 17.04 -17.54 7.26
N PRO A 121 17.79 -17.31 8.36
CA PRO A 121 18.20 -15.97 8.80
C PRO A 121 18.97 -15.18 7.74
N ASP A 122 19.97 -15.79 7.10
CA ASP A 122 20.82 -15.11 6.12
C ASP A 122 20.03 -14.65 4.88
N LEU A 123 19.13 -15.51 4.39
CA LEU A 123 18.28 -15.21 3.24
C LEU A 123 17.24 -14.15 3.59
N ALA A 124 16.61 -14.26 4.75
CA ALA A 124 15.61 -13.31 5.22
C ALA A 124 16.24 -11.93 5.46
N LEU A 125 17.41 -11.88 6.10
CA LEU A 125 18.12 -10.63 6.36
C LEU A 125 18.58 -9.96 5.06
N SER A 126 19.07 -10.73 4.09
CA SER A 126 19.45 -10.20 2.77
C SER A 126 18.24 -9.60 2.05
N ALA A 127 17.11 -10.29 2.03
CA ALA A 127 15.88 -9.79 1.41
C ALA A 127 15.35 -8.52 2.09
N ILE A 128 15.40 -8.47 3.44
CA ILE A 128 15.02 -7.27 4.20
C ILE A 128 15.93 -6.10 3.84
N ARG A 129 17.25 -6.29 3.82
CA ARG A 129 18.22 -5.25 3.43
C ARG A 129 17.89 -4.71 2.04
N ASP A 130 17.75 -5.59 1.06
CA ASP A 130 17.56 -5.20 -0.34
C ASP A 130 16.27 -4.39 -0.51
N VAL A 131 15.18 -4.86 0.09
CA VAL A 131 13.91 -4.12 0.07
C VAL A 131 14.02 -2.76 0.75
N VAL A 132 14.69 -2.66 1.90
CA VAL A 132 14.80 -1.39 2.63
C VAL A 132 15.64 -0.37 1.85
N VAL A 133 16.74 -0.81 1.23
CA VAL A 133 17.64 0.05 0.46
C VAL A 133 16.97 0.52 -0.84
N ASP A 134 16.27 -0.38 -1.53
CA ASP A 134 15.68 -0.11 -2.84
C ASP A 134 14.19 0.26 -2.77
N PHE A 135 13.67 0.56 -1.57
CA PHE A 135 12.24 0.74 -1.35
C PHE A 135 11.67 1.85 -2.23
N ARG A 136 10.62 1.52 -2.99
CA ARG A 136 9.82 2.47 -3.76
C ARG A 136 8.33 2.19 -3.56
N MET A 137 7.55 3.26 -3.42
CA MET A 137 6.09 3.15 -3.35
C MET A 137 5.53 2.47 -4.62
N PRO A 138 4.46 1.65 -4.52
CA PRO A 138 3.90 0.97 -5.68
C PRO A 138 3.39 1.96 -6.74
N GLY A 139 2.98 3.16 -6.31
CA GLY A 139 2.58 4.26 -7.17
C GLY A 139 3.72 5.02 -7.87
N HIS A 140 4.99 4.61 -7.74
CA HIS A 140 6.12 5.38 -8.28
C HIS A 140 6.09 5.58 -9.81
N GLY A 141 5.37 4.72 -10.54
CA GLY A 141 5.15 4.86 -11.98
C GLY A 141 3.97 5.76 -12.38
N ILE A 142 3.23 6.30 -11.42
CA ILE A 142 2.08 7.19 -11.67
C ILE A 142 2.58 8.53 -12.27
N PRO A 143 1.88 9.11 -13.27
CA PRO A 143 2.23 10.42 -13.81
C PRO A 143 2.39 11.46 -12.70
N ASN A 144 3.50 12.20 -12.73
CA ASN A 144 3.86 13.24 -11.75
C ASN A 144 4.05 12.76 -10.29
N PHE A 145 4.22 11.45 -10.04
CA PHE A 145 4.37 10.92 -8.68
C PHE A 145 5.48 11.62 -7.87
N GLY A 146 6.67 11.79 -8.45
CA GLY A 146 7.79 12.45 -7.77
C GLY A 146 7.49 13.90 -7.36
N ARG A 147 6.75 14.63 -8.19
CA ARG A 147 6.31 16.00 -7.88
C ARG A 147 5.30 16.00 -6.73
N ALA A 148 4.29 15.13 -6.79
CA ALA A 148 3.30 15.01 -5.72
C ALA A 148 3.95 14.60 -4.39
N ALA A 149 4.89 13.66 -4.42
CA ALA A 149 5.66 13.24 -3.25
C ALA A 149 6.47 14.40 -2.65
N ALA A 150 7.14 15.20 -3.49
CA ALA A 150 7.87 16.37 -3.04
C ALA A 150 6.95 17.42 -2.41
N GLN A 151 5.81 17.72 -3.02
CA GLN A 151 4.82 18.65 -2.47
C GLN A 151 4.33 18.20 -1.08
N MET A 152 3.98 16.92 -0.93
CA MET A 152 3.58 16.35 0.37
C MET A 152 4.69 16.41 1.42
N ALA A 153 5.95 16.24 1.03
CA ALA A 153 7.09 16.25 1.95
C ALA A 153 7.47 17.67 2.40
N ILE A 154 7.34 18.66 1.51
CA ILE A 154 7.73 20.05 1.77
C ILE A 154 6.59 20.83 2.46
N GLY A 155 5.33 20.44 2.23
CA GLY A 155 4.16 21.08 2.85
C GLY A 155 3.80 22.44 2.27
N GLU A 156 4.22 22.72 1.04
CA GLU A 156 3.84 23.90 0.23
C GLU A 156 2.68 23.61 -0.74
#